data_AF-A0A1P8K1C0-F1
#
_entry.id   AF-A0A1P8K1C0-F1
#
_cell.length_a   1.000
_cell.length_b   1.000
_cell.length_c   1.000
_cell.angle_alpha   90.00
_cell.angle_beta   90.00
_cell.angle_gamma   90.00
#
_symmetry.space_group_name_H-M   'P 1'
#
loop_
_entity.id
_entity.type
_entity.pdbx_description
1 polymer ?
#
loop_
_entity_poly.entity_id
_entity_poly.type
_entity_poly.pdbx_seq_one_letter_code
_entity_poly.pdbx_strand_id
1 'polypeptide(L)' 'MMTTYKTIYKCGRCGTTSYQPVIGRDATGALRPTGQYRCTGCKVTFTEFKDWWGHDGAGHNAAQQPGLAAYPAVVG' A
#
# COMPACT_ATOMS: atom_id res chain seq x y z
N MET A 1 17.56 -9.02 24.98
CA MET A 1 17.58 -9.96 23.85
C MET A 1 17.35 -9.13 22.59
N MET A 2 18.41 -8.84 21.82
CA MET A 2 18.29 -8.04 20.59
C MET A 2 17.93 -8.99 19.45
N THR A 3 16.69 -8.92 18.99
CA THR A 3 16.23 -9.58 17.77
C THR A 3 16.99 -8.98 16.59
N THR A 4 17.91 -9.75 16.01
CA THR A 4 18.56 -9.40 14.75
C THR A 4 17.53 -9.52 13.64
N TYR A 5 16.84 -8.42 13.33
CA TYR A 5 15.89 -8.36 12.23
C TYR A 5 16.66 -8.43 10.91
N LYS A 6 16.75 -9.62 10.31
CA LYS A 6 17.22 -9.74 8.93
C LYS A 6 16.17 -9.06 8.05
N THR A 7 16.45 -7.84 7.60
CA THR A 7 15.53 -7.08 6.75
C THR A 7 15.30 -7.87 5.46
N ILE A 8 14.10 -8.43 5.31
CA ILE A 8 13.72 -9.15 4.10
C ILE A 8 13.14 -8.13 3.13
N TYR A 9 13.94 -7.67 2.16
CA TYR A 9 13.51 -6.70 1.14
C TYR A 9 12.62 -7.32 0.05
N LYS A 10 11.58 -8.06 0.45
CA LYS A 10 10.58 -8.65 -0.46
C LYS A 10 9.21 -8.68 0.21
N CYS A 11 8.16 -8.74 -0.60
CA CYS A 11 6.80 -8.90 -0.13
C CYS A 11 6.67 -10.18 0.71
N GLY A 12 6.17 -10.04 1.94
CA GLY A 12 5.90 -11.18 2.81
C GLY A 12 4.83 -12.13 2.29
N ARG A 13 3.88 -11.61 1.49
CA ARG A 13 2.76 -12.39 0.96
C ARG A 13 3.12 -13.16 -0.31
N CYS A 14 3.76 -12.52 -1.29
CA CYS A 14 4.00 -13.12 -2.61
C CYS A 14 5.47 -13.22 -3.01
N GLY A 15 6.40 -12.76 -2.17
CA GLY A 15 7.84 -12.84 -2.44
C GLY A 15 8.37 -11.84 -3.48
N THR A 16 7.52 -11.01 -4.10
CA THR A 16 7.93 -9.99 -5.06
C THR A 16 8.85 -8.95 -4.43
N THR A 17 9.92 -8.57 -5.12
CA THR A 17 10.92 -7.60 -4.64
C THR A 17 10.64 -6.16 -5.04
N SER A 18 9.52 -5.90 -5.74
CA SER A 18 9.14 -4.57 -6.19
C SER A 18 7.78 -4.10 -5.69
N TYR A 19 7.67 -2.79 -5.55
CA TYR A 19 6.46 -2.04 -5.20
C TYR A 19 6.46 -0.73 -5.99
N GLN A 20 5.33 -0.04 -6.00
CA GLN A 20 5.17 1.26 -6.65
C GLN A 20 4.38 2.22 -5.76
N PRO A 21 4.64 3.53 -5.82
CA PRO A 21 3.79 4.51 -5.14
C PRO A 21 2.38 4.50 -5.74
N VAL A 22 1.38 4.67 -4.89
CA VAL A 22 0.00 4.89 -5.32
C VAL A 22 -0.16 6.38 -5.62
N ILE A 23 -0.48 6.68 -6.88
CA ILE A 23 -0.79 8.03 -7.34
C ILE A 23 -2.30 8.21 -7.29
N GLY A 24 -2.75 9.29 -6.65
CA GLY A 24 -4.14 9.68 -6.54
C GLY A 24 -4.31 11.15 -6.91
N ARG A 25 -5.57 11.61 -7.01
CA ARG A 25 -5.87 13.02 -7.18
C ARG A 25 -5.98 13.70 -5.82
N ASP A 26 -5.37 14.86 -5.66
CA ASP A 26 -5.61 15.72 -4.50
C ASP A 26 -6.91 16.54 -4.64
N ALA A 27 -7.21 17.37 -3.65
CA ALA A 27 -8.41 18.23 -3.65
C ALA A 27 -8.44 19.25 -4.81
N THR A 28 -7.29 19.53 -5.44
CA THR A 28 -7.18 20.39 -6.62
C THR A 28 -7.28 19.61 -7.93
N GLY A 29 -7.39 18.28 -7.86
CA GLY A 29 -7.44 17.38 -9.01
C GLY A 29 -6.07 16.99 -9.57
N ALA A 30 -4.96 17.46 -8.97
CA ALA A 30 -3.62 17.15 -9.41
C ALA A 30 -3.23 15.71 -9.04
N LEU A 31 -2.52 15.02 -9.93
CA LEU A 31 -1.99 13.69 -9.66
C LEU A 31 -0.78 13.78 -8.72
N ARG A 32 -0.91 13.25 -7.50
CA ARG A 32 0.14 13.28 -6.48
C ARG A 32 0.31 11.92 -5.81
N PRO A 33 1.51 11.61 -5.28
CA PRO A 33 1.69 10.47 -4.39
C PRO A 33 0.77 10.59 -3.17
N THR A 34 0.09 9.49 -2.85
CA THR A 34 -0.86 9.42 -1.72
C THR A 34 -0.19 9.13 -0.38
N GLY A 35 1.12 8.83 -0.38
CA GLY A 35 1.82 8.28 0.77
C GLY A 35 1.64 6.77 0.96
N GLN A 36 0.84 6.12 0.10
CA GLN A 36 0.69 4.67 0.06
C GLN A 36 1.56 4.06 -1.05
N TYR A 37 1.96 2.81 -0.84
CA TYR A 37 2.68 1.97 -1.78
C TYR A 37 1.85 0.73 -2.10
N ARG A 38 2.07 0.15 -3.28
CA ARG A 38 1.39 -1.06 -3.73
C ARG A 38 2.40 -2.08 -4.21
N CYS A 39 2.28 -3.32 -3.73
CA CYS A 39 3.08 -4.43 -4.24
C CYS A 39 2.76 -4.67 -5.72
N THR A 40 3.79 -4.84 -6.56
CA THR A 40 3.59 -5.10 -7.99
C THR A 40 3.06 -6.51 -8.28
N GLY A 41 3.33 -7.47 -7.39
CA GLY A 41 2.85 -8.85 -7.46
C GLY A 41 1.41 -8.99 -6.96
N CYS A 42 1.22 -9.09 -5.63
CA CYS A 42 -0.09 -9.37 -5.02
C CYS A 42 -1.02 -8.16 -4.86
N LYS A 43 -0.61 -6.97 -5.33
CA LYS A 43 -1.39 -5.72 -5.28
C LYS A 43 -1.82 -5.24 -3.90
N VAL A 44 -1.29 -5.82 -2.81
CA VAL A 44 -1.51 -5.30 -1.46
C VAL A 44 -0.97 -3.87 -1.36
N THR A 45 -1.76 -3.00 -0.73
CA THR A 45 -1.40 -1.61 -0.47
C THR A 45 -0.90 -1.48 0.97
N PHE A 46 0.11 -0.66 1.20
CA PHE A 46 0.77 -0.47 2.50
C PHE A 46 1.36 0.93 2.61
N THR A 47 1.57 1.42 3.83
CA THR A 47 2.19 2.74 4.10
C THR A 47 3.61 2.61 4.62
N GLU A 48 3.90 1.57 5.41
CA GLU A 48 5.23 1.33 5.96
C GLU A 48 5.85 0.06 5.37
N PHE A 49 7.15 0.09 5.06
CA PHE A 49 7.84 -1.05 4.46
C PHE A 49 7.89 -2.28 5.36
N LYS A 50 7.87 -2.09 6.68
CA LYS A 50 7.82 -3.18 7.68
C LYS A 50 6.55 -4.03 7.56
N ASP A 51 5.43 -3.44 7.14
CA ASP A 51 4.17 -4.17 6.93
C ASP A 51 4.17 -4.92 5.60
N TRP A 52 5.04 -4.52 4.67
CA TRP A 52 5.21 -5.19 3.39
C TRP A 52 6.21 -6.34 3.45
N TRP A 53 7.25 -6.21 4.25
CA TRP A 53 8.27 -7.23 4.46
C TRP A 53 7.70 -8.42 5.25
N GLY A 54 8.10 -9.64 4.89
CA GLY A 54 7.59 -10.89 5.50
C GLY A 54 8.14 -11.21 6.88
N HIS A 55 8.11 -10.27 7.82
CA HIS A 55 8.41 -10.57 9.23
C HIS A 55 7.16 -11.10 9.95
N ASP A 56 7.37 -11.94 10.95
CA ASP A 56 6.35 -12.31 11.92
C ASP A 56 5.85 -11.04 12.64
N GLY A 57 4.64 -10.58 12.29
CA GLY A 57 4.05 -9.34 12.80
C GLY A 57 3.71 -8.29 11.75
N ALA A 58 4.09 -8.50 10.48
CA ALA A 58 3.59 -7.68 9.37
C ALA A 58 2.06 -7.77 9.30
N GLY A 59 1.38 -6.69 9.70
CA GLY A 59 -0.06 -6.66 9.89
C GLY A 59 -0.81 -6.88 8.57
N HIS A 60 -1.65 -7.91 8.51
CA HIS A 60 -2.43 -8.28 7.32
C HIS A 60 -3.67 -7.41 7.10
N ASN A 61 -3.75 -6.23 7.72
CA ASN A 61 -4.89 -5.33 7.64
C ASN A 61 -4.41 -3.91 7.30
N ALA A 62 -4.04 -3.70 6.04
CA ALA A 62 -3.85 -2.34 5.51
C ALA A 62 -5.00 -2.02 4.55
N ALA A 63 -6.00 -1.38 5.15
CA ALA A 63 -7.11 -0.60 4.60
C ALA A 63 -7.51 -0.86 3.13
N GLN A 64 -8.64 -1.55 2.98
CA GLN A 64 -9.63 -1.20 1.94
C GLN A 64 -9.72 0.32 1.91
N GLN A 65 -9.30 0.95 0.81
CA GLN A 65 -9.57 2.36 0.60
C GLN A 65 -11.07 2.59 0.83
N PRO A 66 -11.49 3.58 1.63
CA PRO A 66 -12.80 4.17 1.43
C PRO A 66 -12.75 4.78 0.03
N GLY A 67 -13.08 3.95 -0.95
CA GLY A 67 -13.25 4.36 -2.31
C GLY A 67 -14.36 5.40 -2.33
N LEU A 68 -14.03 6.53 -2.94
CA LEU A 68 -14.99 7.47 -3.49
C LEU A 68 -15.90 8.13 -2.44
N ALA A 69 -15.60 9.40 -2.13
CA ALA A 69 -16.72 10.34 -2.13
C ALA A 69 -17.42 10.14 -3.48
N ALA A 70 -18.61 9.55 -3.42
CA ALA A 70 -19.43 9.25 -4.57
C ALA A 70 -19.56 10.53 -5.40
N TYR A 71 -19.04 10.53 -6.62
CA TYR A 71 -19.44 11.50 -7.62
C TYR A 71 -20.96 11.31 -7.79
N PRO A 72 -21.81 12.34 -7.58
CA PRO A 72 -23.23 12.18 -7.84
C PRO A 72 -23.39 11.89 -9.33
N ALA A 73 -24.13 10.82 -9.65
CA ALA A 73 -24.54 10.52 -11.00
C ALA A 73 -25.30 11.73 -11.57
N VAL A 74 -24.81 12.27 -12.68
CA VAL A 74 -25.57 13.25 -13.48
C VAL A 74 -26.79 12.52 -14.04
N VAL A 75 -27.96 12.82 -13.49
CA VAL A 75 -29.25 12.43 -14.05
C VAL A 75 -29.54 13.30 -15.27
N GLY A 76 -29.66 12.66 -16.43
CA GLY A 76 -30.22 13.23 -17.65
C GLY A 76 -31.66 12.78 -17.83
#